data_AF-A0A7W5GC87-F1
#
_entry.id   AF-A0A7W5GC87-F1
#
_cell.length_a   1.000
_cell.length_b   1.000
_cell.length_c   1.000
_cell.angle_alpha   90.00
_cell.angle_beta   90.00
_cell.angle_gamma   90.00
#
_symmetry.space_group_name_H-M   'P 1'
#
loop_
_entity.id
_entity.type
_entity.pdbx_description
1 polymer ?
#
loop_
_entity_poly.entity_id
_entity_poly.type
_entity_poly.pdbx_seq_one_letter_code
_entity_poly.pdbx_strand_id
1 'polypeptide(L)'
;MVKRIASLLLSAVLLAAATGCNYEELAQHSDTDYGSRQAGDPKMLSGRAYGPVSGNKHQHDNSFFEYSSVISRKVTDLNGIASAIVMLTDKNAYVGLMLDWTAVGTRNSGGRSEQDNTGTNEGVYNHDTGSPYGNSRALVSPYNSYFSVNDINNLSDELKQTVALRVRELAPAVQEVHISANMEFMNYFNEFAKEAWGGRSLMPWIDQFNTVVKYHFAGGKEMPAPITQPGTYSPSESQMDQ
;
A
#
# COMPACT_ATOMS: atom_id res chain seq x y z
N MET A 1 -52.90 -22.25 21.62
CA MET A 1 -51.83 -21.23 21.75
C MET A 1 -50.45 -21.77 21.39
N VAL A 2 -50.03 -22.94 21.89
CA VAL A 2 -48.69 -23.52 21.65
C VAL A 2 -48.31 -23.63 20.17
N LYS A 3 -49.22 -24.07 19.29
CA LYS A 3 -48.93 -24.16 17.84
C LYS A 3 -48.66 -22.80 17.16
N ARG A 4 -49.31 -21.72 17.61
CA ARG A 4 -49.11 -20.37 17.05
C ARG A 4 -47.80 -19.74 17.52
N ILE A 5 -47.39 -20.03 18.76
CA ILE A 5 -46.10 -19.59 19.33
C ILE A 5 -44.94 -20.34 18.66
N ALA A 6 -45.10 -21.65 18.40
CA ALA A 6 -44.12 -22.45 17.67
C ALA A 6 -43.92 -21.96 16.22
N SER A 7 -45.01 -21.60 15.52
CA SER A 7 -44.92 -21.03 14.17
C SER A 7 -44.20 -19.68 14.15
N LEU A 8 -44.48 -18.79 15.12
CA LEU A 8 -43.84 -17.47 15.21
C LEU A 8 -42.33 -17.57 15.50
N LEU A 9 -41.92 -18.48 16.39
CA LEU A 9 -40.50 -18.73 16.68
C LEU A 9 -39.76 -19.32 15.48
N LEU A 10 -40.40 -20.22 14.72
CA LEU A 10 -39.79 -20.81 13.52
C LEU A 10 -39.57 -19.77 12.41
N SER A 11 -40.51 -18.84 12.23
CA SER A 11 -40.36 -17.74 11.27
C SER A 11 -39.28 -16.72 11.68
N ALA A 12 -39.10 -16.45 12.98
CA ALA A 12 -38.05 -15.56 13.46
C ALA A 12 -36.64 -16.16 13.25
N VAL A 13 -36.49 -17.47 13.42
CA VAL A 13 -35.23 -18.18 13.15
C VAL A 13 -34.88 -18.19 11.65
N LEU A 14 -35.88 -18.36 10.77
CA LEU A 14 -35.67 -18.30 9.32
C LEU A 14 -35.25 -16.91 8.82
N LEU A 15 -35.82 -15.83 9.40
CA LEU A 15 -35.42 -14.45 9.09
C LEU A 15 -33.99 -14.13 9.56
N ALA A 16 -33.58 -14.63 10.73
CA ALA A 16 -32.23 -14.45 11.26
C ALA A 16 -31.16 -15.29 10.51
N ALA A 17 -31.54 -16.46 9.97
CA ALA A 17 -30.64 -17.28 9.15
C ALA A 17 -30.41 -16.68 7.75
N ALA A 18 -31.42 -16.02 7.17
CA ALA A 18 -31.29 -15.37 5.86
C ALA A 18 -30.36 -14.14 5.87
N THR A 19 -30.25 -13.44 7.01
CA THR A 19 -29.25 -12.35 7.16
C THR A 19 -27.82 -12.87 7.26
N GLY A 20 -27.64 -14.16 7.58
CA GLY A 20 -26.34 -14.84 7.66
C GLY A 20 -25.67 -15.00 6.29
N CYS A 21 -26.35 -15.62 5.32
CA CYS A 21 -25.73 -15.84 4.01
C CYS A 21 -25.47 -14.55 3.23
N ASN A 22 -26.26 -13.50 3.47
CA ASN A 22 -26.14 -12.23 2.75
C ASN A 22 -24.96 -11.36 3.25
N TYR A 23 -24.54 -11.51 4.52
CA TYR A 23 -23.38 -10.76 5.03
C TYR A 23 -22.07 -11.26 4.40
N GLU A 24 -21.96 -12.57 4.11
CA GLU A 24 -20.75 -13.14 3.50
C GLU A 24 -20.55 -12.61 2.09
N GLU A 25 -21.62 -12.57 1.28
CA GLU A 25 -21.57 -12.03 -0.09
C GLU A 25 -21.25 -10.52 -0.10
N LEU A 26 -21.90 -9.73 0.76
CA LEU A 26 -21.61 -8.29 0.90
C LEU A 26 -20.16 -8.02 1.34
N ALA A 27 -19.62 -8.81 2.27
CA ALA A 27 -18.24 -8.68 2.71
C ALA A 27 -17.25 -9.08 1.59
N GLN A 28 -17.52 -10.17 0.87
CA GLN A 28 -16.68 -10.66 -0.24
C GLN A 28 -16.65 -9.68 -1.42
N HIS A 29 -17.75 -9.00 -1.69
CA HIS A 29 -17.81 -7.95 -2.71
C HIS A 29 -17.25 -6.60 -2.25
N SER A 30 -17.04 -6.41 -0.94
CA SER A 30 -16.47 -5.18 -0.38
C SER A 30 -14.94 -5.19 -0.41
N ASP A 31 -14.34 -4.02 -0.24
CA ASP A 31 -12.91 -3.80 -0.05
C ASP A 31 -12.46 -3.94 1.42
N THR A 32 -13.31 -4.49 2.29
CA THR A 32 -13.01 -4.67 3.73
C THR A 32 -12.36 -6.02 4.06
N ASP A 33 -12.34 -6.96 3.12
CA ASP A 33 -11.67 -8.26 3.24
C ASP A 33 -10.81 -8.51 2.00
N TYR A 34 -9.52 -8.78 2.22
CA TYR A 34 -8.53 -9.18 1.24
C TYR A 34 -7.84 -10.53 1.56
N GLY A 35 -8.35 -11.25 2.56
CA GLY A 35 -7.81 -12.53 3.01
C GLY A 35 -8.66 -13.72 2.56
N SER A 36 -9.84 -13.46 2.00
CA SER A 36 -10.81 -14.46 1.61
C SER A 36 -10.33 -15.19 0.35
N ARG A 37 -9.98 -16.48 0.48
CA ARG A 37 -9.55 -17.31 -0.65
C ARG A 37 -10.67 -18.21 -1.16
N GLN A 38 -11.86 -17.63 -1.32
CA GLN A 38 -13.01 -18.40 -1.77
C GLN A 38 -12.98 -18.63 -3.29
N ALA A 39 -13.40 -19.81 -3.71
CA ALA A 39 -13.54 -20.10 -5.14
C ALA A 39 -14.65 -19.23 -5.74
N GLY A 40 -14.32 -18.45 -6.77
CA GLY A 40 -15.27 -17.53 -7.40
C GLY A 40 -15.31 -16.13 -6.79
N ASP A 41 -14.30 -15.76 -5.97
CA ASP A 41 -14.18 -14.40 -5.45
C ASP A 41 -14.24 -13.37 -6.60
N PRO A 42 -15.23 -12.44 -6.59
CA PRO A 42 -15.43 -11.42 -7.61
C PRO A 42 -14.17 -10.62 -7.97
N LYS A 43 -13.32 -10.33 -6.97
CA LYS A 43 -12.10 -9.53 -7.12
C LYS A 43 -11.01 -10.30 -7.85
N MET A 44 -11.10 -11.64 -7.86
CA MET A 44 -10.16 -12.56 -8.49
C MET A 44 -10.69 -13.22 -9.78
N LEU A 45 -11.90 -12.89 -10.24
CA LEU A 45 -12.48 -13.45 -11.47
C LEU A 45 -11.74 -13.02 -12.74
N SER A 46 -11.16 -11.81 -12.74
CA SER A 46 -10.35 -11.33 -13.85
C SER A 46 -8.94 -11.92 -13.83
N GLY A 47 -8.29 -12.01 -14.99
CA GLY A 47 -6.86 -12.31 -15.06
C GLY A 47 -6.02 -11.38 -14.17
N ARG A 48 -4.87 -11.87 -13.69
CA ARG A 48 -3.97 -11.12 -12.82
C ARG A 48 -3.61 -9.76 -13.45
N ALA A 49 -3.95 -8.67 -12.75
CA ALA A 49 -3.81 -7.30 -13.24
C ALA A 49 -2.50 -6.61 -12.81
N TYR A 50 -1.77 -7.19 -11.86
CA TYR A 50 -0.55 -6.64 -11.24
C TYR A 50 0.69 -7.50 -11.45
N GLY A 51 1.86 -6.89 -11.25
CA GLY A 51 3.17 -7.51 -11.34
C GLY A 51 3.69 -7.64 -12.78
N PRO A 52 4.82 -8.35 -12.95
CA PRO A 52 5.44 -8.51 -14.26
C PRO A 52 4.58 -9.38 -15.17
N VAL A 53 4.36 -8.94 -16.39
CA VAL A 53 3.72 -9.70 -17.47
C VAL A 53 4.72 -10.10 -18.56
N SER A 54 5.90 -9.49 -18.55
CA SER A 54 7.00 -9.79 -19.47
C SER A 54 8.27 -10.23 -18.75
N GLY A 55 9.12 -11.01 -19.43
CA GLY A 55 10.47 -11.35 -18.96
C GLY A 55 11.53 -10.30 -19.31
N ASN A 56 11.12 -9.09 -19.69
CA ASN A 56 12.04 -8.05 -20.15
C ASN A 56 12.84 -7.47 -18.98
N LYS A 57 14.17 -7.57 -19.05
CA LYS A 57 15.07 -7.04 -18.01
C LYS A 57 15.07 -5.50 -17.94
N HIS A 58 14.64 -4.83 -19.00
CA HIS A 58 14.57 -3.37 -19.12
C HIS A 58 13.17 -2.82 -18.82
N GLN A 59 12.30 -3.64 -18.21
CA GLN A 59 10.94 -3.25 -17.90
C GLN A 59 10.88 -2.12 -16.87
N HIS A 60 11.92 -1.96 -16.05
CA HIS A 60 12.06 -0.92 -15.03
C HIS A 60 13.02 0.21 -15.41
N ASP A 61 13.43 0.28 -16.69
CA ASP A 61 14.23 1.40 -17.23
C ASP A 61 13.27 2.47 -17.73
N ASN A 62 12.85 3.39 -16.85
CA ASN A 62 11.89 4.42 -17.21
C ASN A 62 12.62 5.65 -17.78
N SER A 63 12.02 6.28 -18.79
CA SER A 63 12.55 7.51 -19.41
C SER A 63 11.97 8.79 -18.80
N PHE A 64 10.77 8.69 -18.21
CA PHE A 64 10.15 9.71 -17.40
C PHE A 64 9.27 9.07 -16.33
N PHE A 65 8.93 9.85 -15.31
CA PHE A 65 7.86 9.49 -14.39
C PHE A 65 7.13 10.74 -13.90
N GLU A 66 5.87 10.59 -13.52
CA GLU A 66 5.04 11.64 -12.96
C GLU A 66 4.20 11.13 -11.80
N TYR A 67 3.92 12.03 -10.86
CA TYR A 67 2.99 11.75 -9.76
C TYR A 67 1.55 11.94 -10.23
N SER A 68 0.72 10.90 -10.08
CA SER A 68 -0.70 10.96 -10.41
C SER A 68 -1.57 11.19 -9.18
N SER A 69 -1.90 12.44 -8.91
CA SER A 69 -2.75 12.79 -7.76
C SER A 69 -4.14 12.17 -7.84
N VAL A 70 -4.70 12.02 -9.05
CA VAL A 70 -6.04 11.46 -9.26
C VAL A 70 -6.07 9.97 -8.93
N ILE A 71 -5.11 9.21 -9.45
CA ILE A 71 -5.05 7.75 -9.21
C ILE A 71 -4.67 7.48 -7.75
N SER A 72 -3.72 8.24 -7.19
CA SER A 72 -3.38 8.19 -5.77
C SER A 72 -4.59 8.32 -4.85
N ARG A 73 -5.44 9.33 -5.07
CA ARG A 73 -6.68 9.49 -4.29
C ARG A 73 -7.61 8.30 -4.47
N LYS A 74 -7.80 7.83 -5.70
CA LYS A 74 -8.70 6.72 -6.00
C LYS A 74 -8.26 5.37 -5.45
N VAL A 75 -6.96 5.18 -5.25
CA VAL A 75 -6.40 4.02 -4.53
C VAL A 75 -6.50 4.23 -3.02
N THR A 76 -6.29 5.45 -2.52
CA THR A 76 -6.45 5.78 -1.09
C THR A 76 -7.90 5.63 -0.62
N ASP A 77 -8.88 5.83 -1.51
CA ASP A 77 -10.30 5.62 -1.22
C ASP A 77 -10.67 4.14 -0.93
N LEU A 78 -9.75 3.19 -1.12
CA LEU A 78 -9.98 1.77 -0.81
C LEU A 78 -9.77 1.50 0.68
N ASN A 79 -10.66 0.72 1.28
CA ASN A 79 -10.47 0.22 2.65
C ASN A 79 -9.16 -0.58 2.76
N GLY A 80 -8.51 -0.49 3.91
CA GLY A 80 -7.19 -1.05 4.21
C GLY A 80 -6.01 -0.17 3.81
N ILE A 81 -6.24 0.97 3.15
CA ILE A 81 -5.21 1.86 2.63
C ILE A 81 -5.33 3.24 3.28
N ALA A 82 -4.38 3.56 4.16
CA ALA A 82 -4.28 4.89 4.77
C ALA A 82 -3.83 5.97 3.78
N SER A 83 -2.92 5.60 2.86
CA SER A 83 -2.42 6.49 1.81
C SER A 83 -1.81 5.69 0.67
N ALA A 84 -1.93 6.23 -0.55
CA ALA A 84 -1.30 5.68 -1.72
C ALA A 84 -0.60 6.77 -2.56
N ILE A 85 0.61 6.45 -3.00
CA ILE A 85 1.35 7.29 -3.97
C ILE A 85 1.52 6.50 -5.26
N VAL A 86 0.95 7.01 -6.34
CA VAL A 86 0.99 6.39 -7.67
C VAL A 86 1.87 7.23 -8.59
N MET A 87 2.91 6.58 -9.11
CA MET A 87 3.82 7.13 -10.10
C MET A 87 3.58 6.45 -11.45
N LEU A 88 3.27 7.24 -12.47
CA LEU A 88 3.11 6.76 -13.85
C LEU A 88 4.39 6.99 -14.63
N THR A 89 4.73 6.07 -15.52
CA THR A 89 5.93 6.18 -16.37
C THR A 89 5.58 6.00 -17.85
N ASP A 90 6.60 5.95 -18.70
CA ASP A 90 6.48 5.61 -20.11
C ASP A 90 5.93 4.19 -20.36
N LYS A 91 5.98 3.30 -19.37
CA LYS A 91 5.63 1.88 -19.52
C LYS A 91 4.67 1.38 -18.46
N ASN A 92 4.91 1.70 -17.20
CA ASN A 92 4.30 1.03 -16.06
C ASN A 92 3.68 2.04 -15.08
N ALA A 93 2.87 1.52 -14.18
CA ALA A 93 2.50 2.21 -12.95
C ALA A 93 3.23 1.58 -11.76
N TYR A 94 3.73 2.42 -10.87
CA TYR A 94 4.29 2.01 -9.60
C TYR A 94 3.45 2.59 -8.47
N VAL A 95 3.12 1.78 -7.48
CA VAL A 95 2.20 2.13 -6.40
C VAL A 95 2.86 1.85 -5.05
N GLY A 96 3.10 2.91 -4.30
CA GLY A 96 3.46 2.85 -2.89
C GLY A 96 2.21 2.89 -2.03
N LEU A 97 2.09 1.94 -1.10
CA LEU A 97 0.97 1.86 -0.17
C LEU A 97 1.41 2.05 1.27
N MET A 98 0.58 2.74 2.03
CA MET A 98 0.59 2.78 3.48
C MET A 98 -0.75 2.20 3.95
N LEU A 99 -0.71 1.14 4.75
CA LEU A 99 -1.90 0.39 5.12
C LEU A 99 -2.45 0.83 6.50
N ASP A 100 -3.73 0.56 6.74
CA ASP A 100 -4.39 0.73 8.04
C ASP A 100 -5.19 -0.53 8.45
N TRP A 101 -5.97 -0.43 9.53
CA TRP A 101 -6.83 -1.49 10.07
C TRP A 101 -8.26 -1.49 9.52
N THR A 102 -8.58 -0.69 8.49
CA THR A 102 -9.96 -0.60 7.98
C THR A 102 -10.37 -1.80 7.11
N ALA A 103 -9.41 -2.66 6.74
CA ALA A 103 -9.66 -3.95 6.10
C ALA A 103 -8.82 -5.07 6.71
N VAL A 104 -9.34 -6.28 6.66
CA VAL A 104 -8.63 -7.51 7.08
C VAL A 104 -7.92 -8.16 5.90
N GLY A 105 -6.90 -8.97 6.18
CA GLY A 105 -6.22 -9.75 5.16
C GLY A 105 -5.36 -8.95 4.18
N THR A 106 -5.03 -7.69 4.46
CA THR A 106 -4.14 -6.87 3.62
C THR A 106 -2.72 -7.44 3.49
N ARG A 107 -2.31 -8.28 4.44
CA ARG A 107 -1.04 -9.01 4.47
C ARG A 107 -1.27 -10.53 4.38
N ASN A 108 -0.38 -11.24 3.71
CA ASN A 108 -0.34 -12.70 3.72
C ASN A 108 0.14 -13.24 5.08
N SER A 109 -0.30 -14.45 5.44
CA SER A 109 0.06 -15.13 6.69
C SER A 109 1.52 -15.61 6.65
N GLY A 110 2.47 -14.72 6.95
CA GLY A 110 3.88 -15.08 7.03
C GLY A 110 4.77 -13.93 6.59
N GLY A 111 5.24 -13.13 7.54
CA GLY A 111 6.19 -12.05 7.30
C GLY A 111 6.70 -11.52 8.63
N ARG A 112 7.95 -11.04 8.66
CA ARG A 112 8.47 -10.32 9.82
C ARG A 112 7.72 -8.98 9.91
N SER A 113 7.16 -8.68 11.09
CA SER A 113 6.65 -7.33 11.36
C SER A 113 7.84 -6.38 11.42
N GLU A 114 7.80 -5.31 10.62
CA GLU A 114 8.77 -4.21 10.71
C GLU A 114 8.33 -3.15 11.71
N GLN A 115 7.14 -3.29 12.28
CA GLN A 115 6.60 -2.36 13.25
C GLN A 115 6.87 -2.81 14.66
N ASP A 116 7.40 -1.86 15.41
CA ASP A 116 7.51 -1.92 16.84
C ASP A 116 6.47 -0.97 17.44
N ASN A 117 5.29 -1.54 17.72
CA ASN A 117 4.23 -0.86 18.46
C ASN A 117 4.33 -1.15 19.97
N THR A 118 5.46 -1.68 20.45
CA THR A 118 5.68 -1.91 21.88
C THR A 118 6.06 -0.59 22.52
N GLY A 119 5.06 0.27 22.71
CA GLY A 119 5.22 1.59 23.32
C GLY A 119 5.93 1.50 24.67
N THR A 120 7.17 1.96 24.73
CA THR A 120 7.96 2.07 25.95
C THR A 120 8.26 3.54 26.22
N ASN A 121 7.44 4.09 27.12
CA ASN A 121 7.54 5.38 27.81
C ASN A 121 6.89 6.59 27.13
N GLU A 122 6.09 7.30 27.94
CA GLU A 122 5.42 8.55 27.65
C GLU A 122 6.43 9.60 27.12
N GLY A 123 6.20 10.12 25.91
CA GLY A 123 7.00 11.21 25.33
C GLY A 123 8.17 10.82 24.41
N VAL A 124 8.31 9.55 24.00
CA VAL A 124 9.35 9.12 23.04
C VAL A 124 8.71 8.63 21.73
N TYR A 125 9.08 9.23 20.60
CA TYR A 125 8.57 8.86 19.25
C TYR A 125 9.48 7.86 18.52
N ASN A 126 10.78 7.86 18.82
CA ASN A 126 11.73 6.90 18.28
C ASN A 126 12.42 6.19 19.45
N HIS A 127 12.11 4.91 19.66
CA HIS A 127 12.64 4.12 20.77
C HIS A 127 14.14 3.84 20.65
N ASP A 128 14.67 3.65 19.43
CA ASP A 128 16.11 3.40 19.22
C ASP A 128 16.99 4.59 19.63
N THR A 129 16.47 5.81 19.52
CA THR A 129 17.23 7.05 19.78
C THR A 129 16.77 7.82 21.02
N GLY A 130 15.64 7.44 21.62
CA GLY A 130 15.03 8.17 22.74
C GLY A 130 14.47 9.55 22.35
N SER A 131 14.37 9.86 21.06
CA SER A 131 13.93 11.18 20.57
C SER A 131 12.41 11.34 20.71
N PRO A 132 11.93 12.48 21.26
CA PRO A 132 10.52 12.85 21.21
C PRO A 132 10.11 13.37 19.82
N TYR A 133 11.07 13.69 18.95
CA TYR A 133 10.83 14.28 17.64
C TYR A 133 10.79 13.21 16.55
N GLY A 134 9.71 13.22 15.75
CA GLY A 134 9.59 12.42 14.54
C GLY A 134 10.38 12.98 13.36
N ASN A 135 10.84 12.11 12.47
CA ASN A 135 11.48 12.51 11.21
C ASN A 135 10.39 12.91 10.19
N SER A 136 10.26 14.21 9.89
CA SER A 136 9.26 14.74 8.95
C SER A 136 9.45 14.31 7.49
N ARG A 137 10.60 13.72 7.14
CA ARG A 137 10.82 13.09 5.83
C ARG A 137 10.24 11.69 5.74
N ALA A 138 10.20 10.95 6.86
CA ALA A 138 9.66 9.59 6.90
C ALA A 138 8.14 9.62 7.14
N LEU A 139 7.38 9.40 6.07
CA LEU A 139 5.92 9.22 6.16
C LEU A 139 5.57 7.92 6.88
N VAL A 140 6.34 6.86 6.62
CA VAL A 140 6.20 5.54 7.25
C VAL A 140 7.45 5.27 8.07
N SER A 141 7.29 4.92 9.34
CA SER A 141 8.38 4.55 10.24
C SER A 141 8.01 3.30 11.04
N PRO A 142 8.97 2.60 11.67
CA PRO A 142 8.66 1.46 12.54
C PRO A 142 7.80 1.81 13.75
N TYR A 143 7.68 3.11 14.07
CA TYR A 143 7.12 3.64 15.31
C TYR A 143 5.76 4.31 15.16
N ASN A 144 5.27 4.52 13.93
CA ASN A 144 3.96 5.10 13.71
C ASN A 144 2.89 4.02 13.56
N SER A 145 1.62 4.40 13.70
CA SER A 145 0.49 3.45 13.73
C SER A 145 0.07 2.92 12.35
N TYR A 146 0.80 3.24 11.28
CA TYR A 146 0.49 2.82 9.92
C TYR A 146 1.22 1.52 9.58
N PHE A 147 0.62 0.67 8.75
CA PHE A 147 1.11 -0.67 8.42
C PHE A 147 1.97 -0.70 7.14
N SER A 148 3.17 -1.26 7.20
CA SER A 148 4.10 -1.51 6.08
C SER A 148 4.33 -3.01 5.86
N VAL A 149 4.76 -3.41 4.68
CA VAL A 149 5.10 -4.80 4.36
C VAL A 149 6.47 -4.85 3.73
N ASN A 150 7.44 -5.48 4.41
CA ASN A 150 8.82 -5.51 3.94
C ASN A 150 8.94 -6.14 2.54
N ASP A 151 8.38 -7.35 2.38
CA ASP A 151 8.44 -8.13 1.16
C ASP A 151 7.10 -8.04 0.40
N ILE A 152 7.17 -7.69 -0.88
CA ILE A 152 6.02 -7.60 -1.79
C ILE A 152 5.22 -8.92 -1.90
N ASN A 153 5.86 -10.06 -1.64
CA ASN A 153 5.21 -11.37 -1.63
C ASN A 153 4.32 -11.57 -0.39
N ASN A 154 4.55 -10.79 0.65
CA ASN A 154 3.75 -10.81 1.88
C ASN A 154 2.57 -9.84 1.82
N LEU A 155 2.41 -9.09 0.73
CA LEU A 155 1.21 -8.29 0.45
C LEU A 155 0.13 -9.18 -0.18
N SER A 156 -1.12 -9.05 0.28
CA SER A 156 -2.22 -9.87 -0.25
C SER A 156 -2.37 -9.74 -1.76
N ASP A 157 -2.57 -10.88 -2.40
CA ASP A 157 -2.80 -10.97 -3.84
C ASP A 157 -4.12 -10.31 -4.24
N GLU A 158 -5.13 -10.40 -3.39
CA GLU A 158 -6.46 -9.79 -3.59
C GLU A 158 -6.40 -8.26 -3.44
N LEU A 159 -5.61 -7.77 -2.47
CA LEU A 159 -5.32 -6.34 -2.34
C LEU A 159 -4.57 -5.82 -3.57
N LYS A 160 -3.51 -6.52 -4.00
CA LYS A 160 -2.74 -6.14 -5.21
C LYS A 160 -3.63 -6.15 -6.45
N GLN A 161 -4.53 -7.13 -6.58
CA GLN A 161 -5.49 -7.22 -7.68
C GLN A 161 -6.44 -6.03 -7.68
N THR A 162 -7.07 -5.74 -6.54
CA THR A 162 -8.03 -4.64 -6.37
C THR A 162 -7.38 -3.28 -6.70
N VAL A 163 -6.18 -3.03 -6.16
CA VAL A 163 -5.40 -1.81 -6.43
C VAL A 163 -5.04 -1.70 -7.91
N ALA A 164 -4.58 -2.78 -8.55
CA ALA A 164 -4.22 -2.73 -9.96
C ALA A 164 -5.40 -2.53 -10.89
N LEU A 165 -6.56 -3.13 -10.59
CA LEU A 165 -7.80 -2.85 -11.32
C LEU A 165 -8.16 -1.36 -11.22
N ARG A 166 -8.12 -0.78 -10.01
CA ARG A 166 -8.38 0.65 -9.79
C ARG A 166 -7.41 1.57 -10.52
N VAL A 167 -6.14 1.20 -10.61
CA VAL A 167 -5.14 1.96 -11.41
C VAL A 167 -5.48 1.89 -12.90
N ARG A 168 -5.79 0.69 -13.42
CA ARG A 168 -6.05 0.46 -14.84
C ARG A 168 -7.35 1.08 -15.32
N GLU A 169 -8.34 1.30 -14.46
CA GLU A 169 -9.55 2.08 -14.77
C GLU A 169 -9.22 3.49 -15.28
N LEU A 170 -8.16 4.10 -14.75
CA LEU A 170 -7.77 5.49 -15.04
C LEU A 170 -6.53 5.58 -15.95
N ALA A 171 -5.69 4.55 -15.96
CA ALA A 171 -4.49 4.46 -16.78
C ALA A 171 -4.46 3.12 -17.56
N PRO A 172 -5.38 2.90 -18.52
CA PRO A 172 -5.47 1.61 -19.23
C PRO A 172 -4.26 1.31 -20.12
N ALA A 173 -3.45 2.33 -20.46
CA ALA A 173 -2.28 2.20 -21.32
C ALA A 173 -1.04 1.60 -20.61
N VAL A 174 -1.05 1.51 -19.27
CA VAL A 174 0.10 0.96 -18.53
C VAL A 174 0.24 -0.54 -18.79
N GLN A 175 1.47 -0.98 -19.04
CA GLN A 175 1.78 -2.38 -19.32
C GLN A 175 1.68 -3.20 -18.02
N GLU A 176 2.40 -2.78 -16.99
CA GLU A 176 2.47 -3.45 -15.69
C GLU A 176 2.12 -2.51 -14.55
N VAL A 177 1.55 -3.07 -13.47
CA VAL A 177 1.28 -2.34 -12.22
C VAL A 177 2.06 -3.01 -11.10
N HIS A 178 3.04 -2.31 -10.56
CA HIS A 178 3.94 -2.79 -9.51
C HIS A 178 3.57 -2.16 -8.17
N ILE A 179 3.30 -2.97 -7.16
CA ILE A 179 2.69 -2.53 -5.90
C ILE A 179 3.56 -2.98 -4.75
N SER A 180 3.90 -2.04 -3.85
CA SER A 180 4.64 -2.34 -2.64
C SER A 180 4.10 -1.51 -1.48
N ALA A 181 4.00 -2.15 -0.32
CA ALA A 181 3.76 -1.47 0.95
C ALA A 181 5.04 -1.37 1.80
N ASN A 182 6.21 -1.54 1.18
CA ASN A 182 7.50 -1.43 1.87
C ASN A 182 7.72 0.01 2.36
N MET A 183 8.22 0.12 3.59
CA MET A 183 8.44 1.40 4.27
C MET A 183 9.39 2.33 3.50
N GLU A 184 10.56 1.83 3.09
CA GLU A 184 11.54 2.64 2.34
C GLU A 184 10.98 3.04 0.98
N PHE A 185 10.34 2.11 0.28
CA PHE A 185 9.71 2.37 -1.01
C PHE A 185 8.69 3.51 -0.91
N MET A 186 7.82 3.46 0.10
CA MET A 186 6.81 4.49 0.32
C MET A 186 7.42 5.85 0.69
N ASN A 187 8.48 5.87 1.49
CA ASN A 187 9.19 7.09 1.83
C ASN A 187 9.88 7.73 0.61
N TYR A 188 10.46 6.92 -0.29
CA TYR A 188 11.00 7.40 -1.56
C TYR A 188 9.92 8.05 -2.41
N PHE A 189 8.78 7.38 -2.52
CA PHE A 189 7.64 7.87 -3.28
C PHE A 189 7.08 9.17 -2.68
N ASN A 190 7.08 9.30 -1.36
CA ASN A 190 6.71 10.53 -0.67
C ASN A 190 7.64 11.70 -1.00
N GLU A 191 8.95 11.49 -1.03
CA GLU A 191 9.90 12.54 -1.41
C GLU A 191 9.69 12.98 -2.86
N PHE A 192 9.54 12.04 -3.80
CA PHE A 192 9.21 12.39 -5.19
C PHE A 192 7.85 13.10 -5.31
N ALA A 193 6.85 12.68 -4.55
CA ALA A 193 5.54 13.32 -4.57
C ALA A 193 5.61 14.76 -4.04
N LYS A 194 6.40 15.04 -2.99
CA LYS A 194 6.64 16.40 -2.48
C LYS A 194 7.25 17.32 -3.54
N GLU A 195 8.19 16.81 -4.33
CA GLU A 195 8.76 17.56 -5.46
C GLU A 195 7.67 17.95 -6.47
N ALA A 196 6.82 16.99 -6.85
CA ALA A 196 5.71 17.22 -7.76
C ALA A 196 4.64 18.17 -7.20
N TRP A 197 4.29 18.06 -5.91
CA TRP A 197 3.38 18.98 -5.22
C TRP A 197 3.91 20.40 -5.19
N GLY A 198 5.23 20.55 -5.08
CA GLY A 198 5.93 21.84 -5.21
C GLY A 198 6.03 22.37 -6.64
N GLY A 199 5.45 21.69 -7.63
CA GLY A 199 5.52 22.06 -9.05
C GLY A 199 6.89 21.88 -9.69
N ARG A 200 7.81 21.13 -9.05
CA ARG A 200 9.16 20.89 -9.55
C ARG A 200 9.17 19.69 -10.48
N SER A 201 10.09 19.70 -11.44
CA SER A 201 10.28 18.59 -12.37
C SER A 201 10.84 17.37 -11.66
N LEU A 202 10.30 16.19 -11.95
CA LEU A 202 10.81 14.92 -11.45
C LEU A 202 11.98 14.35 -12.26
N MET A 203 12.30 14.95 -13.42
CA MET A 203 13.37 14.46 -14.29
C MET A 203 14.75 14.29 -13.60
N PRO A 204 15.20 15.19 -12.71
CA PRO A 204 16.47 15.01 -12.00
C PRO A 204 16.52 13.76 -11.13
N TRP A 205 15.36 13.19 -10.78
CA TRP A 205 15.21 12.06 -9.88
C TRP A 205 15.06 10.72 -10.63
N ILE A 206 15.12 10.72 -11.97
CA ILE A 206 14.84 9.53 -12.78
C ILE A 206 15.78 8.35 -12.47
N ASP A 207 17.07 8.62 -12.27
CA ASP A 207 18.06 7.58 -11.96
C ASP A 207 17.76 6.95 -10.60
N GLN A 208 17.51 7.79 -9.59
CA GLN A 208 17.16 7.31 -8.25
C GLN A 208 15.84 6.53 -8.25
N PHE A 209 14.83 7.02 -8.97
CA PHE A 209 13.56 6.34 -9.15
C PHE A 209 13.77 4.96 -9.77
N ASN A 210 14.53 4.87 -10.87
CA ASN A 210 14.85 3.61 -11.54
C ASN A 210 15.61 2.64 -10.61
N THR A 211 16.56 3.12 -9.82
CA THR A 211 17.26 2.29 -8.82
C THR A 211 16.29 1.74 -7.78
N VAL A 212 15.40 2.57 -7.23
CA VAL A 212 14.40 2.16 -6.24
C VAL A 212 13.47 1.10 -6.82
N VAL A 213 12.85 1.33 -7.98
CA VAL A 213 11.88 0.36 -8.55
C VAL A 213 12.56 -0.95 -8.97
N LYS A 214 13.81 -0.91 -9.46
CA LYS A 214 14.57 -2.12 -9.78
C LYS A 214 14.91 -2.94 -8.55
N TYR A 215 15.30 -2.29 -7.46
CA TYR A 215 15.59 -2.97 -6.20
C TYR A 215 14.37 -3.75 -5.70
N HIS A 216 13.19 -3.12 -5.69
CA HIS A 216 11.98 -3.75 -5.16
C HIS A 216 11.33 -4.77 -6.10
N PHE A 217 11.41 -4.60 -7.43
CA PHE A 217 10.62 -5.43 -8.37
C PHE A 217 11.44 -6.25 -9.36
N ALA A 218 12.72 -5.95 -9.56
CA ALA A 218 13.56 -6.60 -10.57
C ALA A 218 14.79 -7.33 -9.98
N GLY A 219 14.88 -7.46 -8.65
CA GLY A 219 16.03 -8.06 -7.98
C GLY A 219 17.31 -7.23 -8.14
N GLY A 220 17.16 -5.90 -8.23
CA GLY A 220 18.29 -4.98 -8.26
C GLY A 220 19.25 -5.21 -7.09
N LYS A 221 20.56 -5.22 -7.36
CA LYS A 221 21.59 -5.45 -6.35
C LYS A 221 22.01 -4.19 -5.61
N GLU A 222 21.68 -3.03 -6.18
CA GLU A 222 21.95 -1.73 -5.60
C GLU A 222 20.82 -1.37 -4.65
N MET A 223 21.12 -1.39 -3.35
CA MET A 223 20.20 -0.94 -2.32
C MET A 223 20.18 0.58 -2.29
N PRO A 224 19.02 1.24 -2.50
CA PRO A 224 18.91 2.69 -2.31
C PRO A 224 19.28 3.08 -0.88
N ALA A 225 19.90 4.25 -0.70
CA ALA A 225 20.24 4.75 0.64
C ALA A 225 18.96 4.93 1.49
N PRO A 226 18.83 4.33 2.68
CA PRO A 226 17.58 4.43 3.43
C PRO A 226 17.23 5.86 3.81
N ILE A 227 15.96 6.25 3.66
CA ILE A 227 15.44 7.55 4.12
C ILE A 227 15.22 7.53 5.63
N THR A 228 14.95 6.36 6.22
CA THR A 228 14.61 6.22 7.63
C THR A 228 15.82 6.15 8.57
N GLN A 229 17.05 6.03 8.08
CA GLN A 229 18.23 5.98 8.95
C GLN A 229 18.47 7.31 9.69
N PRO A 230 18.46 7.34 11.03
CA PRO A 230 18.88 8.51 11.80
C PRO A 230 20.41 8.65 11.70
N GLY A 231 20.91 9.79 11.18
CA GLY A 231 22.33 10.16 11.32
C GLY A 231 23.09 10.61 10.08
N THR A 232 22.51 10.63 8.88
CA THR A 232 23.19 11.16 7.67
C THR A 232 22.47 12.34 7.03
N TYR A 233 22.00 13.27 7.85
CA TYR A 233 21.87 14.67 7.44
C TYR A 233 21.78 15.56 8.69
N SER A 234 22.89 16.17 9.09
CA SER A 234 22.79 17.48 9.75
C SER A 234 22.37 18.45 8.64
N PRO A 235 21.30 19.25 8.80
CA PRO A 235 21.07 20.38 7.91
C PRO A 235 22.38 21.16 7.84
N SER A 236 22.86 21.49 6.64
CA SER A 236 23.92 22.49 6.56
C SER A 236 23.37 23.77 7.17
N GLU A 237 24.17 24.50 7.95
CA GLU A 237 23.75 25.73 8.67
C GLU A 237 22.95 26.70 7.77
N SER A 238 23.21 26.70 6.45
CA SER A 238 22.47 27.45 5.43
C SER A 238 20.96 27.14 5.31
N GLN A 239 20.48 26.02 5.84
CA GLN A 239 19.07 25.63 5.84
C GLN A 239 18.36 25.94 7.16
N MET A 240 19.09 26.35 8.19
CA MET A 240 18.52 26.74 9.49
C MET A 240 18.28 28.26 9.60
N ASP A 241 18.88 29.05 8.72
CA ASP A 241 18.84 30.53 8.75
C ASP A 241 17.93 31.15 7.66
N GLN A 242 16.86 30.46 7.21
CA GLN A 242 15.83 31.04 6.32
C GLN A 242 14.43 30.97 6.92
#